data_AF-A0A5B9M387-F1
#
_entry.id   AF-A0A5B9M387-F1
#
_cell.length_a   1.000
_cell.length_b   1.000
_cell.length_c   1.000
_cell.angle_alpha   90.00
_cell.angle_beta   90.00
_cell.angle_gamma   90.00
#
_symmetry.space_group_name_H-M   'P 1'
#
loop_
_entity.id
_entity.type
_entity.pdbx_description
1 polymer ?
#
loop_
_entity_poly.entity_id
_entity_poly.type
_entity_poly.pdbx_seq_one_letter_code
_entity_poly.pdbx_strand_id
1 'polypeptide(L)'
;MSNTDNDGCGGCILLTIFLIVSYLIISAIGLEGYGVLMGILILLYIIFRPRETSSKTKYVPKKTSSNPRSVNKDYVGYNNEKNSVQTINESVQYNVIPPKYLPGDFTINESVESDAHPPHIPYLPEDLIAALDSENRESYSEAVNRLIDILNDSEEAYYKSMAASYLGETEDTIAVRALIDAKDDPDENVRESATRALKKIKSAQKDLIKNYETLICENDFFRPYKIYLSEGEFVECRVCGHSKFLQSGVEEVIGFIGDQEYPQRDGKRLFIDLWDQENKKAKNADIDALWIIQSENIDYGWAISAVIQTLKNDITRQKELNEIPVTIKGTPEIPEEEAEILEELFAEIRFEI
;
A
#
# COMPACT_ATOMS: atom_id res chain seq x y z
N MET A 1 -34.02 7.91 39.40
CA MET A 1 -34.71 8.02 38.11
C MET A 1 -33.80 7.40 37.07
N SER A 2 -34.31 6.37 36.43
CA SER A 2 -33.69 5.48 35.45
C SER A 2 -33.33 6.19 34.16
N ASN A 3 -32.19 5.85 33.57
CA ASN A 3 -32.01 5.89 32.13
C ASN A 3 -31.35 4.59 31.70
N THR A 4 -32.16 3.73 31.09
CA THR A 4 -31.75 2.54 30.35
C THR A 4 -31.64 2.91 28.88
N ASP A 5 -30.61 2.34 28.26
CA ASP A 5 -30.22 2.40 26.87
C ASP A 5 -31.39 2.08 25.92
N ASN A 6 -31.40 2.75 24.77
CA ASN A 6 -32.34 2.50 23.69
C ASN A 6 -31.60 2.53 22.34
N ASP A 7 -30.69 1.57 22.13
CA ASP A 7 -30.18 1.20 20.81
C ASP A 7 -30.75 -0.17 20.44
N GLY A 8 -31.95 -0.14 19.86
CA GLY A 8 -32.67 -1.31 19.39
C GLY A 8 -33.06 -1.19 17.92
N CYS A 9 -32.70 -2.20 17.14
CA CYS A 9 -33.43 -2.69 15.96
C CYS A 9 -33.41 -1.87 14.65
N GLY A 10 -32.24 -1.61 14.07
CA GLY A 10 -32.13 -1.37 12.62
C GLY A 10 -32.12 -2.67 11.80
N GLY A 11 -31.25 -3.62 12.18
CA GLY A 11 -31.06 -4.89 11.46
C GLY A 11 -32.25 -5.86 11.56
N CYS A 12 -32.96 -5.87 12.69
CA CYS A 12 -34.11 -6.77 12.89
C CYS A 12 -35.30 -6.41 11.98
N ILE A 13 -35.47 -5.13 11.61
CA ILE A 13 -36.56 -4.69 10.74
C ILE A 13 -36.32 -5.14 9.29
N LEU A 14 -35.08 -5.05 8.80
CA LEU A 14 -34.73 -5.51 7.46
C LEU A 14 -34.83 -7.04 7.31
N LEU A 15 -34.38 -7.78 8.31
CA LEU A 15 -34.49 -9.24 8.34
C LEU A 15 -35.95 -9.71 8.39
N THR A 16 -36.78 -9.06 9.20
CA THR A 16 -38.22 -9.42 9.28
C THR A 16 -38.97 -9.09 8.00
N ILE A 17 -38.70 -7.95 7.36
CA ILE A 17 -39.27 -7.61 6.05
C ILE A 17 -38.85 -8.65 5.00
N PHE A 18 -37.57 -9.04 4.96
CA PHE A 18 -37.07 -10.03 4.01
C PHE A 18 -37.75 -11.40 4.18
N LEU A 19 -37.94 -11.85 5.41
CA LEU A 19 -38.60 -13.12 5.71
C LEU A 19 -40.10 -13.11 5.34
N ILE A 20 -40.79 -11.98 5.59
CA ILE A 20 -42.21 -11.82 5.23
C ILE A 20 -42.39 -11.82 3.71
N VAL A 21 -41.53 -11.09 2.98
CA VAL A 21 -41.58 -11.05 1.51
C VAL A 21 -41.27 -12.44 0.93
N SER A 22 -40.25 -13.12 1.45
CA SER A 22 -39.90 -14.49 1.04
C SER A 22 -41.06 -15.46 1.27
N TYR A 23 -41.72 -15.39 2.43
CA TYR A 23 -42.89 -16.23 2.75
C TYR A 23 -44.08 -15.95 1.82
N LEU A 24 -44.37 -14.68 1.52
CA LEU A 24 -45.46 -14.30 0.62
C LEU A 24 -45.20 -14.80 -0.80
N ILE A 25 -43.97 -14.70 -1.30
CA ILE A 25 -43.60 -15.22 -2.62
C ILE A 25 -43.71 -16.75 -2.63
N ILE A 26 -43.16 -17.45 -1.63
CA ILE A 26 -43.26 -18.92 -1.54
C ILE A 26 -44.73 -19.38 -1.50
N SER A 27 -45.60 -18.66 -0.79
CA SER A 27 -47.03 -19.00 -0.72
C SER A 27 -47.79 -18.78 -2.04
N ALA A 28 -47.31 -17.88 -2.90
CA ALA A 28 -47.95 -17.54 -4.17
C ALA A 28 -47.51 -18.44 -5.34
N ILE A 29 -46.24 -18.85 -5.40
CA ILE A 29 -45.68 -19.61 -6.53
C ILE A 29 -45.13 -21.00 -6.16
N GLY A 30 -45.20 -21.38 -4.87
CA GLY A 30 -44.65 -22.64 -4.35
C GLY A 30 -43.12 -22.64 -4.26
N LEU A 31 -42.55 -23.62 -3.55
CA LEU A 31 -41.10 -23.76 -3.40
C LEU A 31 -40.39 -23.94 -4.77
N GLU A 32 -41.02 -24.69 -5.67
CA GLU A 32 -40.50 -24.94 -7.02
C GLU A 32 -40.49 -23.65 -7.87
N GLY A 33 -41.53 -22.81 -7.78
CA GLY A 33 -41.59 -21.53 -8.47
C GLY A 33 -40.58 -20.50 -7.92
N TYR A 34 -40.34 -20.51 -6.61
CA TYR A 34 -39.35 -19.64 -5.96
C TYR A 34 -37.92 -19.96 -6.45
N GLY A 35 -37.60 -21.25 -6.60
CA GLY A 35 -36.33 -21.69 -7.17
C GLY A 35 -36.10 -21.18 -8.59
N VAL A 36 -37.14 -21.21 -9.44
CA VAL A 36 -37.06 -20.69 -10.81
C VAL A 36 -36.86 -19.17 -10.82
N LEU A 37 -37.56 -18.43 -9.95
CA LEU A 37 -37.42 -16.97 -9.83
C LEU A 37 -35.99 -16.57 -9.44
N MET A 38 -35.41 -17.24 -8.43
CA MET A 38 -34.03 -16.99 -8.00
C MET A 38 -33.02 -17.39 -9.08
N GLY A 39 -33.27 -18.50 -9.79
CA GLY A 39 -32.47 -18.91 -10.94
C GLY A 39 -32.45 -17.86 -12.06
N ILE A 40 -33.61 -17.27 -12.38
CA ILE A 40 -33.73 -16.19 -13.37
C ILE A 40 -32.98 -14.93 -12.91
N LEU A 41 -33.09 -14.54 -11.64
CA LEU A 41 -32.38 -13.37 -11.10
C LEU A 41 -30.86 -13.54 -11.12
N ILE A 42 -30.36 -14.74 -10.78
CA ILE A 42 -28.93 -15.06 -10.87
C ILE A 42 -28.48 -15.05 -12.33
N LEU A 43 -29.28 -15.61 -13.25
CA LEU A 43 -28.97 -15.60 -14.67
C LEU A 43 -28.93 -14.17 -15.22
N LEU A 44 -29.88 -13.31 -14.82
CA LEU A 44 -29.90 -11.90 -15.18
C LEU A 44 -28.70 -11.16 -14.59
N TYR A 45 -28.30 -11.44 -13.35
CA TYR A 45 -27.09 -10.86 -12.76
C TYR A 45 -25.82 -11.26 -13.53
N ILE A 46 -25.73 -12.51 -13.99
CA ILE A 46 -24.60 -12.98 -14.81
C ILE A 46 -24.62 -12.34 -16.21
N ILE A 47 -25.80 -12.19 -16.83
CA ILE A 47 -25.96 -11.59 -18.17
C ILE A 47 -25.68 -10.08 -18.14
N PHE A 48 -26.14 -9.39 -17.10
CA PHE A 48 -26.02 -7.93 -16.95
C PHE A 48 -24.85 -7.52 -16.05
N ARG A 49 -23.91 -8.43 -15.75
CA ARG A 49 -22.70 -8.09 -15.01
C ARG A 49 -22.00 -6.94 -15.75
N PRO A 50 -21.80 -5.77 -15.12
CA PRO A 50 -21.13 -4.65 -15.77
C PRO A 50 -19.75 -5.12 -16.20
N ARG A 51 -19.53 -5.12 -17.50
CA ARG A 51 -18.26 -5.48 -18.13
C ARG A 51 -17.31 -4.34 -17.80
N GLU A 52 -16.42 -4.53 -16.83
CA GLU A 52 -15.29 -3.63 -16.63
C GLU A 52 -14.65 -3.37 -17.98
N THR A 53 -14.67 -2.10 -18.39
CA THR A 53 -14.18 -1.66 -19.68
C THR A 53 -12.66 -1.72 -19.65
N SER A 54 -12.12 -2.91 -19.91
CA SER A 54 -10.75 -3.10 -20.39
C SER A 54 -10.62 -2.36 -21.72
N SER A 55 -10.20 -1.11 -21.65
CA SER A 55 -9.77 -0.32 -22.80
C SER A 55 -8.50 -0.96 -23.37
N LYS A 56 -8.68 -1.93 -24.27
CA LYS A 56 -7.63 -2.39 -25.19
C LYS A 56 -7.69 -1.54 -26.44
N THR A 57 -6.95 -0.44 -26.51
CA THR A 57 -6.66 0.23 -27.78
C THR A 57 -5.48 -0.46 -28.47
N LYS A 58 -5.75 -0.98 -29.68
CA LYS A 58 -4.77 -1.57 -30.60
C LYS A 58 -3.75 -0.52 -31.01
N TYR A 59 -2.48 -0.77 -30.71
CA TYR A 59 -1.35 -0.01 -31.26
C TYR A 59 -1.09 -0.37 -32.73
N VAL A 60 -1.00 0.65 -33.58
CA VAL A 60 -0.53 0.58 -34.97
C VAL A 60 0.86 1.22 -35.00
N PRO A 61 1.92 0.52 -35.41
CA PRO A 61 3.26 1.10 -35.39
C PRO A 61 3.42 2.07 -36.58
N LYS A 62 3.82 3.31 -36.30
CA LYS A 62 4.35 4.22 -37.33
C LYS A 62 5.84 4.46 -37.12
N LYS A 63 6.51 4.52 -38.27
CA LYS A 63 7.93 4.33 -38.52
C LYS A 63 8.82 5.43 -37.94
N THR A 64 10.01 4.97 -37.56
CA THR A 64 11.28 5.66 -37.33
C THR A 64 11.61 6.82 -38.28
N SER A 65 12.23 7.87 -37.73
CA SER A 65 13.11 8.83 -38.42
C SER A 65 13.87 9.64 -37.34
N SER A 66 15.00 9.16 -36.84
CA SER A 66 16.36 9.53 -37.25
C SER A 66 16.78 11.00 -36.99
N ASN A 67 17.62 11.15 -35.95
CA ASN A 67 18.97 11.72 -35.94
C ASN A 67 19.23 12.93 -35.00
N PRO A 68 20.42 13.01 -34.35
CA PRO A 68 20.70 13.79 -33.15
C PRO A 68 21.66 14.98 -33.39
N ARG A 69 21.87 15.80 -32.34
CA ARG A 69 23.06 16.68 -32.10
C ARG A 69 22.79 17.48 -30.81
N SER A 70 23.74 17.92 -29.99
CA SER A 70 25.14 17.63 -29.66
C SER A 70 25.49 18.70 -28.59
N VAL A 71 25.90 18.32 -27.38
CA VAL A 71 27.24 18.58 -26.79
C VAL A 71 27.55 20.02 -26.32
N ASN A 72 28.15 20.06 -25.11
CA ASN A 72 29.03 21.09 -24.49
C ASN A 72 28.38 22.32 -23.84
N LYS A 73 28.94 22.93 -22.78
CA LYS A 73 29.89 22.57 -21.70
C LYS A 73 30.07 23.84 -20.83
N ASP A 74 30.64 23.66 -19.65
CA ASP A 74 31.47 24.59 -18.87
C ASP A 74 30.85 25.52 -17.80
N TYR A 75 31.46 25.36 -16.63
CA TYR A 75 31.44 26.13 -15.38
C TYR A 75 32.15 27.48 -15.52
N VAL A 76 31.65 28.53 -14.83
CA VAL A 76 32.44 29.65 -14.28
C VAL A 76 31.78 30.15 -12.99
N GLY A 77 32.55 30.34 -11.92
CA GLY A 77 32.11 30.96 -10.66
C GLY A 77 32.66 32.38 -10.48
N TYR A 78 32.10 33.16 -9.53
CA TYR A 78 32.73 34.36 -8.97
C TYR A 78 32.11 34.74 -7.60
N ASN A 79 32.99 35.16 -6.66
CA ASN A 79 32.67 35.73 -5.35
C ASN A 79 32.58 37.27 -5.40
N ASN A 80 31.82 37.91 -4.49
CA ASN A 80 32.33 38.77 -3.39
C ASN A 80 31.34 39.86 -2.86
N GLU A 81 31.24 39.88 -1.52
CA GLU A 81 31.30 41.01 -0.57
C GLU A 81 30.16 42.08 -0.37
N LYS A 82 29.65 42.06 0.88
CA LYS A 82 29.43 43.14 1.88
C LYS A 82 28.62 44.41 1.54
N ASN A 83 27.52 44.62 2.28
CA ASN A 83 27.40 45.75 3.22
C ASN A 83 26.17 45.65 4.16
N SER A 84 26.39 46.15 5.37
CA SER A 84 25.50 46.15 6.55
C SER A 84 24.62 47.40 6.64
N VAL A 85 23.34 47.25 6.98
CA VAL A 85 22.57 48.19 7.81
C VAL A 85 21.66 47.39 8.74
N GLN A 86 21.83 47.61 10.03
CA GLN A 86 21.06 47.00 11.10
C GLN A 86 19.87 47.91 11.41
N THR A 87 18.64 47.40 11.30
CA THR A 87 17.47 47.99 11.95
C THR A 87 16.68 46.85 12.56
N ILE A 88 16.69 46.84 13.88
CA ILE A 88 15.97 45.93 14.76
C ILE A 88 14.47 46.23 14.60
N ASN A 89 13.74 45.31 13.98
CA ASN A 89 12.30 45.19 14.14
C ASN A 89 12.00 43.71 14.37
N GLU A 90 11.56 43.42 15.60
CA GLU A 90 11.07 42.12 16.04
C GLU A 90 9.92 41.68 15.14
N SER A 91 10.12 40.60 14.38
CA SER A 91 9.02 39.79 13.83
C SER A 91 9.51 38.37 13.58
N VAL A 92 8.88 37.47 14.32
CA VAL A 92 8.82 36.00 14.22
C VAL A 92 9.74 35.36 13.17
N GLN A 93 10.80 34.71 13.65
CA GLN A 93 11.60 33.77 12.85
C GLN A 93 10.75 32.54 12.51
N TYR A 94 10.16 32.52 11.33
CA TYR A 94 9.74 31.26 10.73
C TYR A 94 11.00 30.54 10.24
N ASN A 95 11.45 29.54 10.98
CA ASN A 95 12.42 28.56 10.48
C ASN A 95 11.70 27.67 9.46
N VAL A 96 11.57 28.18 8.23
CA VAL A 96 11.04 27.43 7.09
C VAL A 96 12.19 26.59 6.53
N ILE A 97 12.06 25.27 6.57
CA ILE A 97 12.93 24.37 5.79
C ILE A 97 12.21 24.17 4.45
N PRO A 98 12.60 24.86 3.36
CA PRO A 98 12.00 24.61 2.05
C PRO A 98 12.38 23.20 1.55
N PRO A 99 11.56 22.58 0.67
CA PRO A 99 12.01 21.39 -0.06
C PRO A 99 13.36 21.71 -0.71
N LYS A 100 14.31 20.76 -0.62
CA LYS A 100 15.70 20.94 -1.08
C LYS A 100 15.82 21.36 -2.54
N TYR A 101 14.76 21.20 -3.33
CA TYR A 101 14.60 21.71 -4.68
C TYR A 101 13.16 22.18 -4.91
N LEU A 102 12.97 23.49 -5.06
CA LEU A 102 11.85 24.00 -5.86
C LEU A 102 12.08 23.54 -7.31
N PRO A 103 11.07 23.09 -8.07
CA PRO A 103 11.21 22.90 -9.51
C PRO A 103 11.65 24.24 -10.14
N GLY A 104 12.63 24.17 -11.04
CA GLY A 104 13.42 25.30 -11.52
C GLY A 104 12.63 26.42 -12.21
N ASP A 105 13.23 27.61 -12.16
CA ASP A 105 12.90 28.85 -12.89
C ASP A 105 11.41 29.20 -13.04
N PHE A 106 10.81 29.60 -11.92
CA PHE A 106 9.77 30.63 -12.00
C PHE A 106 10.44 31.95 -12.43
N THR A 107 10.53 32.17 -13.74
CA THR A 107 10.87 33.49 -14.27
C THR A 107 9.71 34.44 -13.97
N ILE A 108 9.78 35.12 -12.83
CA ILE A 108 9.02 36.34 -12.62
C ILE A 108 9.52 37.35 -13.66
N ASN A 109 8.75 37.57 -14.71
CA ASN A 109 8.91 38.75 -15.54
C ASN A 109 8.75 39.96 -14.61
N GLU A 110 9.86 40.60 -14.24
CA GLU A 110 9.90 41.85 -13.49
C GLU A 110 9.26 42.97 -14.32
N SER A 111 7.94 43.06 -14.23
CA SER A 111 7.15 44.26 -14.53
C SER A 111 5.73 44.11 -14.00
N VAL A 112 5.58 43.97 -12.68
CA VAL A 112 4.26 44.11 -12.04
C VAL A 112 4.37 45.16 -10.94
N GLU A 113 3.52 46.17 -11.08
CA GLU A 113 3.41 47.37 -10.26
C GLU A 113 3.23 47.08 -8.76
N SER A 114 3.70 48.03 -7.95
CA SER A 114 3.97 47.93 -6.50
C SER A 114 2.76 47.76 -5.56
N ASP A 115 1.58 47.41 -6.07
CA ASP A 115 0.35 47.37 -5.27
C ASP A 115 -0.39 46.00 -5.32
N ALA A 116 0.21 44.98 -5.93
CA ALA A 116 -0.35 43.62 -5.87
C ALA A 116 -0.05 42.98 -4.51
N HIS A 117 -1.10 42.49 -3.83
CA HIS A 117 -0.97 41.48 -2.76
C HIS A 117 0.03 40.41 -3.24
N PRO A 118 0.99 39.95 -2.42
CA PRO A 118 1.92 38.91 -2.86
C PRO A 118 1.08 37.75 -3.42
N PRO A 119 1.44 37.18 -4.58
CA PRO A 119 0.69 36.08 -5.14
C PRO A 119 0.53 35.05 -4.03
N HIS A 120 -0.71 34.62 -3.75
CA HIS A 120 -0.93 33.45 -2.92
C HIS A 120 -0.16 32.32 -3.61
N ILE A 121 1.04 32.02 -3.14
CA ILE A 121 1.83 30.91 -3.63
C ILE A 121 0.97 29.70 -3.32
N PRO A 122 0.38 29.03 -4.33
CA PRO A 122 -0.47 27.90 -4.07
C PRO A 122 0.47 26.86 -3.44
N TYR A 123 0.22 26.46 -2.20
CA TYR A 123 1.02 25.43 -1.55
C TYR A 123 0.09 24.27 -1.23
N LEU A 124 0.63 23.05 -1.32
CA LEU A 124 -0.09 21.88 -0.83
C LEU A 124 -0.20 22.01 0.70
N PRO A 125 -1.25 21.46 1.33
CA PRO A 125 -1.41 21.56 2.77
C PRO A 125 -0.16 21.07 3.52
N GLU A 126 0.33 21.83 4.51
CA GLU A 126 1.57 21.49 5.23
C GLU A 126 1.47 20.15 5.95
N ASP A 127 0.28 19.81 6.47
CA ASP A 127 -0.02 18.51 7.08
C ASP A 127 0.20 17.35 6.10
N LEU A 128 -0.17 17.55 4.84
CA LEU A 128 0.00 16.54 3.79
C LEU A 128 1.48 16.27 3.54
N ILE A 129 2.30 17.32 3.47
CA ILE A 129 3.74 17.18 3.23
C ILE A 129 4.44 16.59 4.45
N ALA A 130 4.09 17.05 5.66
CA ALA A 130 4.64 16.53 6.90
C ALA A 130 4.34 15.03 7.08
N ALA A 131 3.18 14.56 6.62
CA ALA A 131 2.81 13.15 6.69
C ALA A 131 3.70 12.23 5.83
N LEU A 132 4.35 12.75 4.77
CA LEU A 132 5.27 11.96 3.94
C LEU A 132 6.57 11.58 4.67
N ASP A 133 6.96 12.36 5.66
CA ASP A 133 8.12 12.10 6.52
C ASP A 133 7.74 11.36 7.81
N SER A 134 6.47 11.01 8.00
CA SER A 134 6.01 10.37 9.22
C SER A 134 6.41 8.89 9.29
N GLU A 135 6.70 8.41 10.51
CA GLU A 135 6.90 6.98 10.78
C GLU A 135 5.56 6.20 10.78
N ASN A 136 4.43 6.91 10.87
CA ASN A 136 3.12 6.29 10.81
C ASN A 136 2.78 5.91 9.35
N ARG A 137 2.78 4.61 9.08
CA ARG A 137 2.56 4.04 7.75
C ARG A 137 1.17 4.31 7.19
N GLU A 138 0.14 4.38 8.04
CA GLU A 138 -1.23 4.71 7.62
C GLU A 138 -1.31 6.18 7.18
N SER A 139 -0.78 7.08 8.01
CA SER A 139 -0.69 8.52 7.69
C SER A 139 0.13 8.76 6.42
N TYR A 140 1.23 8.05 6.25
CA TYR A 140 2.05 8.10 5.03
C TYR A 140 1.25 7.65 3.80
N SER A 141 0.59 6.50 3.89
CA SER A 141 -0.17 5.93 2.76
C SER A 141 -1.34 6.83 2.36
N GLU A 142 -2.04 7.42 3.33
CA GLU A 142 -3.10 8.41 3.08
C GLU A 142 -2.54 9.65 2.38
N ALA A 143 -1.38 10.15 2.81
CA ALA A 143 -0.74 11.31 2.18
C ALA A 143 -0.34 11.03 0.72
N VAL A 144 0.23 9.85 0.44
CA VAL A 144 0.57 9.45 -0.93
C VAL A 144 -0.69 9.33 -1.80
N ASN A 145 -1.77 8.73 -1.29
CA ASN A 145 -3.03 8.63 -2.01
C ASN A 145 -3.64 10.01 -2.30
N ARG A 146 -3.65 10.93 -1.32
CA ARG A 146 -4.10 12.31 -1.53
C ARG A 146 -3.28 13.03 -2.63
N LEU A 147 -1.97 12.81 -2.70
CA LEU A 147 -1.14 13.36 -3.78
C LEU A 147 -1.46 12.73 -5.14
N ILE A 148 -1.75 11.43 -5.19
CA ILE A 148 -2.21 10.76 -6.42
C ILE A 148 -3.54 11.36 -6.89
N ASP A 149 -4.48 11.58 -5.98
CA ASP A 149 -5.76 12.21 -6.28
C ASP A 149 -5.56 13.64 -6.81
N ILE A 150 -4.69 14.43 -6.19
CA ILE A 150 -4.35 15.78 -6.68
C ILE A 150 -3.73 15.73 -8.07
N LEU A 151 -2.84 14.78 -8.34
CA LEU A 151 -2.23 14.61 -9.66
C LEU A 151 -3.27 14.30 -10.74
N ASN A 152 -4.25 13.46 -10.43
CA ASN A 152 -5.25 13.00 -11.39
C ASN A 152 -6.40 14.02 -11.57
N ASP A 153 -6.91 14.56 -10.48
CA ASP A 153 -8.22 15.21 -10.43
C ASP A 153 -8.16 16.74 -10.26
N SER A 154 -6.99 17.32 -9.99
CA SER A 154 -6.89 18.78 -9.89
C SER A 154 -7.11 19.45 -11.24
N GLU A 155 -7.89 20.54 -11.28
CA GLU A 155 -8.04 21.36 -12.50
C GLU A 155 -6.81 22.22 -12.77
N GLU A 156 -6.04 22.56 -11.73
CA GLU A 156 -4.90 23.46 -11.82
C GLU A 156 -3.62 22.67 -12.07
N ALA A 157 -3.02 22.86 -13.24
CA ALA A 157 -1.78 22.20 -13.64
C ALA A 157 -0.63 22.40 -12.63
N TYR A 158 -0.63 23.55 -11.93
CA TYR A 158 0.32 23.83 -10.88
C TYR A 158 0.28 22.77 -9.77
N TYR A 159 -0.90 22.47 -9.21
CA TYR A 159 -1.04 21.48 -8.12
C TYR A 159 -0.69 20.07 -8.61
N LYS A 160 -1.07 19.70 -9.83
CA LYS A 160 -0.64 18.44 -10.45
C LYS A 160 0.87 18.32 -10.53
N SER A 161 1.53 19.35 -11.05
CA SER A 161 2.99 19.35 -11.23
C SER A 161 3.73 19.24 -9.89
N MET A 162 3.18 19.86 -8.84
CA MET A 162 3.72 19.79 -7.49
C MET A 162 3.49 18.42 -6.85
N ALA A 163 2.28 17.84 -7.01
CA ALA A 163 1.99 16.49 -6.55
C ALA A 163 2.90 15.45 -7.21
N ALA A 164 3.08 15.53 -8.55
CA ALA A 164 4.03 14.68 -9.27
C ALA A 164 5.46 14.81 -8.70
N SER A 165 5.90 16.03 -8.36
CA SER A 165 7.21 16.25 -7.76
C SER A 165 7.34 15.56 -6.40
N TYR A 166 6.38 15.75 -5.48
CA TYR A 166 6.40 15.11 -4.16
C TYR A 166 6.34 13.58 -4.26
N LEU A 167 5.47 13.04 -5.11
CA LEU A 167 5.41 11.60 -5.39
C LEU A 167 6.77 11.08 -5.88
N GLY A 168 7.49 11.84 -6.70
CA GLY A 168 8.85 11.52 -7.12
C GLY A 168 9.87 11.47 -5.98
N GLU A 169 9.76 12.36 -4.99
CA GLU A 169 10.63 12.35 -3.81
C GLU A 169 10.36 11.17 -2.87
N THR A 170 9.13 10.63 -2.88
CA THR A 170 8.82 9.44 -2.08
C THR A 170 9.56 8.19 -2.55
N GLU A 171 9.96 8.17 -3.83
CA GLU A 171 10.56 7.01 -4.51
C GLU A 171 9.70 5.74 -4.46
N ASP A 172 8.41 5.87 -4.15
CA ASP A 172 7.49 4.77 -3.94
C ASP A 172 6.78 4.33 -5.23
N THR A 173 6.68 3.02 -5.45
CA THR A 173 6.09 2.44 -6.67
C THR A 173 4.60 2.65 -6.81
N ILE A 174 3.89 2.87 -5.70
CA ILE A 174 2.43 3.04 -5.73
C ILE A 174 2.01 4.20 -6.65
N ALA A 175 2.86 5.22 -6.79
CA ALA A 175 2.62 6.40 -7.64
C ALA A 175 2.90 6.16 -9.14
N VAL A 176 3.57 5.06 -9.51
CA VAL A 176 4.11 4.88 -10.88
C VAL A 176 3.02 4.91 -11.94
N ARG A 177 1.84 4.30 -11.68
CA ARG A 177 0.74 4.28 -12.65
C ARG A 177 0.20 5.69 -12.91
N ALA A 178 -0.09 6.45 -11.86
CA ALA A 178 -0.57 7.83 -11.99
C ALA A 178 0.47 8.74 -12.67
N LEU A 179 1.75 8.56 -12.34
CA LEU A 179 2.83 9.32 -12.97
C LEU A 179 3.02 8.95 -14.46
N ILE A 180 2.77 7.70 -14.87
CA ILE A 180 2.77 7.31 -16.28
C ILE A 180 1.69 8.06 -17.04
N ASP A 181 0.47 8.11 -16.49
CA ASP A 181 -0.65 8.81 -17.12
C ASP A 181 -0.38 10.33 -17.22
N ALA A 182 0.22 10.91 -16.18
CA ALA A 182 0.60 12.33 -16.15
C ALA A 182 1.69 12.72 -17.17
N LYS A 183 2.37 11.77 -17.81
CA LYS A 183 3.30 12.08 -18.92
C LYS A 183 2.59 12.59 -20.17
N ASP A 184 1.30 12.34 -20.29
CA ASP A 184 0.46 12.78 -21.41
C ASP A 184 -0.44 13.97 -21.03
N ASP A 185 -0.24 14.57 -19.84
CA ASP A 185 -1.01 15.74 -19.39
C ASP A 185 -0.84 16.93 -20.37
N PRO A 186 -1.89 17.73 -20.63
CA PRO A 186 -1.80 18.88 -21.52
C PRO A 186 -0.77 19.93 -21.08
N ASP A 187 -0.52 20.08 -19.77
CA ASP A 187 0.45 21.05 -19.27
C ASP A 187 1.88 20.52 -19.29
N GLU A 188 2.81 21.35 -19.76
CA GLU A 188 4.22 20.97 -19.90
C GLU A 188 4.92 20.70 -18.56
N ASN A 189 4.62 21.48 -17.52
CA ASN A 189 5.24 21.32 -16.22
C ASN A 189 4.82 20.00 -15.56
N VAL A 190 3.57 19.59 -15.76
CA VAL A 190 3.06 18.30 -15.27
C VAL A 190 3.82 17.15 -15.93
N ARG A 191 3.93 17.16 -17.27
CA ARG A 191 4.67 16.12 -18.02
C ARG A 191 6.13 16.03 -17.60
N GLU A 192 6.80 17.18 -17.41
CA GLU A 192 8.19 17.24 -16.97
C GLU A 192 8.37 16.70 -15.55
N SER A 193 7.52 17.12 -14.61
CA SER A 193 7.54 16.63 -13.23
C SER A 193 7.27 15.14 -13.15
N ALA A 194 6.28 14.64 -13.89
CA ALA A 194 5.98 13.21 -13.97
C ALA A 194 7.18 12.39 -14.50
N THR A 195 7.80 12.86 -15.58
CA THR A 195 8.98 12.20 -16.16
C THR A 195 10.17 12.19 -15.17
N ARG A 196 10.38 13.30 -14.44
CA ARG A 196 11.43 13.41 -13.43
C ARG A 196 11.18 12.47 -12.25
N ALA A 197 9.94 12.41 -11.78
CA ALA A 197 9.51 11.54 -10.69
C ALA A 197 9.71 10.06 -11.03
N LEU A 198 9.25 9.62 -12.21
CA LEU A 198 9.43 8.25 -12.69
C LEU A 198 10.92 7.86 -12.77
N LYS A 199 11.79 8.78 -13.18
CA LYS A 199 13.24 8.54 -13.21
C LYS A 199 13.82 8.32 -11.81
N LYS A 200 13.33 9.05 -10.79
CA LYS A 200 13.74 8.86 -9.39
C LYS A 200 13.30 7.51 -8.87
N ILE A 201 12.01 7.18 -9.00
CA ILE A 201 11.46 5.88 -8.58
C ILE A 201 12.21 4.74 -9.26
N LYS A 202 12.42 4.80 -10.58
CA LYS A 202 13.18 3.78 -11.31
C LYS A 202 14.64 3.66 -10.84
N SER A 203 15.24 4.74 -10.35
CA SER A 203 16.58 4.67 -9.77
C SER A 203 16.58 3.94 -8.43
N ALA A 204 15.63 4.23 -7.55
CA ALA A 204 15.47 3.58 -6.24
C ALA A 204 15.14 2.08 -6.37
N GLN A 205 14.38 1.71 -7.41
CA GLN A 205 14.00 0.32 -7.68
C GLN A 205 15.15 -0.60 -8.07
N LYS A 206 16.31 -0.07 -8.48
CA LYS A 206 17.45 -0.90 -8.90
C LYS A 206 17.93 -1.83 -7.78
N ASP A 207 18.03 -1.32 -6.57
CA ASP A 207 18.52 -2.10 -5.43
C ASP A 207 17.47 -3.12 -4.96
N LEU A 208 16.19 -2.77 -5.05
CA LEU A 208 15.09 -3.71 -4.77
C LEU A 208 15.06 -4.86 -5.77
N ILE A 209 15.14 -4.56 -7.08
CA ILE A 209 15.18 -5.58 -8.14
C ILE A 209 16.39 -6.50 -7.97
N LYS A 210 17.55 -5.96 -7.58
CA LYS A 210 18.76 -6.74 -7.34
C LYS A 210 18.63 -7.70 -6.16
N ASN A 211 17.96 -7.30 -5.08
CA ASN A 211 17.83 -8.07 -3.84
C ASN A 211 16.47 -8.78 -3.71
N TYR A 212 15.73 -8.88 -4.81
CA TYR A 212 14.32 -9.29 -4.87
C TYR A 212 13.99 -10.54 -4.03
N GLU A 213 14.81 -11.59 -4.11
CA GLU A 213 14.59 -12.87 -3.40
C GLU A 213 14.58 -12.75 -1.87
N THR A 214 15.17 -11.67 -1.34
CA THR A 214 15.29 -11.44 0.11
C THR A 214 14.40 -10.31 0.61
N LEU A 215 13.49 -9.82 -0.24
CA LEU A 215 12.59 -8.75 0.10
C LEU A 215 11.36 -9.24 0.86
N ILE A 216 10.96 -8.46 1.85
CA ILE A 216 9.68 -8.60 2.53
C ILE A 216 9.14 -7.22 2.90
N CYS A 217 7.82 -7.06 2.81
CA CYS A 217 7.15 -5.86 3.30
C CYS A 217 7.14 -5.86 4.83
N GLU A 218 7.72 -4.85 5.46
CA GLU A 218 7.68 -4.71 6.93
C GLU A 218 6.31 -4.23 7.45
N ASN A 219 5.43 -3.78 6.56
CA ASN A 219 4.06 -3.42 6.89
C ASN A 219 3.13 -4.63 6.89
N ASP A 220 3.10 -5.35 5.78
CA ASP A 220 2.13 -6.41 5.56
C ASP A 220 2.71 -7.82 5.77
N PHE A 221 4.03 -7.96 5.88
CA PHE A 221 4.75 -9.23 6.02
C PHE A 221 4.61 -10.19 4.84
N PHE A 222 4.41 -9.64 3.63
CA PHE A 222 4.39 -10.40 2.38
C PHE A 222 5.62 -10.14 1.53
N ARG A 223 6.02 -11.18 0.80
CA ARG A 223 7.03 -11.07 -0.26
C ARG A 223 6.44 -10.26 -1.42
N PRO A 224 7.22 -9.37 -2.06
CA PRO A 224 6.72 -8.54 -3.14
C PRO A 224 6.53 -9.34 -4.44
N TYR A 225 5.95 -8.69 -5.44
CA TYR A 225 6.01 -9.15 -6.84
C TYR A 225 6.62 -8.10 -7.75
N LYS A 226 7.02 -8.55 -8.95
CA LYS A 226 7.49 -7.68 -10.03
C LYS A 226 6.34 -7.25 -10.91
N ILE A 227 6.31 -5.96 -11.22
CA ILE A 227 5.45 -5.39 -12.28
C ILE A 227 6.30 -4.95 -13.46
N TYR A 228 5.70 -5.05 -14.64
CA TYR A 228 6.30 -4.66 -15.89
C TYR A 228 5.39 -3.64 -16.57
N LEU A 229 5.87 -2.40 -16.65
CA LEU A 229 5.17 -1.27 -17.25
C LEU A 229 5.98 -0.71 -18.43
N SER A 230 5.38 0.20 -19.20
CA SER A 230 6.05 0.87 -20.33
C SER A 230 7.38 1.56 -19.92
N GLU A 231 7.45 2.05 -18.69
CA GLU A 231 8.62 2.76 -18.16
C GLU A 231 9.71 1.82 -17.60
N GLY A 232 9.41 0.53 -17.39
CA GLY A 232 10.37 -0.45 -16.90
C GLY A 232 9.79 -1.52 -15.97
N GLU A 233 10.71 -2.22 -15.31
CA GLU A 233 10.45 -3.18 -14.23
C GLU A 233 10.44 -2.46 -12.88
N PHE A 234 9.49 -2.81 -12.03
CA PHE A 234 9.37 -2.31 -10.66
C PHE A 234 8.99 -3.46 -9.73
N VAL A 235 9.24 -3.30 -8.44
CA VAL A 235 8.92 -4.25 -7.37
C VAL A 235 8.05 -3.52 -6.36
N GLU A 236 6.86 -4.08 -6.09
CA GLU A 236 5.91 -3.53 -5.14
C GLU A 236 5.42 -4.62 -4.16
N CYS A 237 5.06 -4.22 -2.93
CA CYS A 237 4.38 -5.13 -2.02
C CYS A 237 3.08 -5.63 -2.65
N ARG A 238 2.82 -6.93 -2.53
CA ARG A 238 1.64 -7.52 -3.16
C ARG A 238 0.30 -7.12 -2.53
N VAL A 239 0.33 -6.64 -1.30
CA VAL A 239 -0.85 -6.26 -0.53
C VAL A 239 -1.07 -4.77 -0.58
N CYS A 240 -0.11 -3.96 -0.11
CA CYS A 240 -0.29 -2.52 -0.06
C CYS A 240 0.15 -1.78 -1.35
N GLY A 241 0.91 -2.41 -2.25
CA GLY A 241 1.42 -1.76 -3.47
C GLY A 241 2.59 -0.79 -3.24
N HIS A 242 3.00 -0.57 -1.99
CA HIS A 242 4.15 0.28 -1.67
C HIS A 242 5.48 -0.48 -1.82
N SER A 243 6.49 0.19 -2.35
CA SER A 243 7.88 -0.27 -2.32
C SER A 243 8.66 0.30 -1.15
N LYS A 244 8.22 1.43 -0.57
CA LYS A 244 8.92 2.08 0.55
C LYS A 244 9.06 1.17 1.77
N PHE A 245 8.09 0.29 1.99
CA PHE A 245 8.09 -0.66 3.11
C PHE A 245 8.79 -1.98 2.79
N LEU A 246 9.50 -2.10 1.67
CA LEU A 246 10.26 -3.30 1.35
C LEU A 246 11.65 -3.25 1.99
N GLN A 247 11.91 -4.18 2.91
CA GLN A 247 13.24 -4.39 3.48
C GLN A 247 13.92 -5.61 2.84
N SER A 248 15.25 -5.56 2.73
CA SER A 248 16.05 -6.64 2.14
C SER A 248 16.84 -7.45 3.18
N GLY A 249 17.38 -8.58 2.74
CA GLY A 249 18.21 -9.46 3.56
C GLY A 249 17.41 -10.33 4.52
N VAL A 250 16.15 -10.62 4.21
CA VAL A 250 15.33 -11.63 4.90
C VAL A 250 15.30 -12.89 4.04
N GLU A 251 16.05 -13.91 4.45
CA GLU A 251 16.12 -15.20 3.75
C GLU A 251 15.10 -16.21 4.31
N GLU A 252 14.69 -16.04 5.57
CA GLU A 252 13.77 -16.95 6.24
C GLU A 252 12.81 -16.17 7.14
N VAL A 253 11.52 -16.42 6.99
CA VAL A 253 10.44 -15.83 7.78
C VAL A 253 9.85 -16.91 8.67
N ILE A 254 9.98 -16.72 9.98
CA ILE A 254 9.43 -17.62 10.99
C ILE A 254 8.16 -16.98 11.53
N GLY A 255 7.02 -17.57 11.17
CA GLY A 255 5.78 -17.30 11.89
C GLY A 255 5.75 -18.10 13.17
N PHE A 256 5.34 -17.51 14.29
CA PHE A 256 5.23 -18.27 15.54
C PHE A 256 3.90 -18.03 16.26
N ILE A 257 3.52 -19.03 17.06
CA ILE A 257 2.44 -19.01 18.04
C ILE A 257 3.09 -19.29 19.39
N GLY A 258 3.06 -18.32 20.30
CA GLY A 258 3.82 -18.35 21.55
C GLY A 258 3.72 -17.00 22.26
N ASP A 259 3.97 -16.94 23.58
CA ASP A 259 4.11 -15.69 24.33
C ASP A 259 5.58 -15.31 24.58
N GLN A 260 6.50 -16.10 24.03
CA GLN A 260 7.92 -15.83 24.12
C GLN A 260 8.31 -14.65 23.22
N GLU A 261 9.04 -13.69 23.79
CA GLU A 261 9.61 -12.59 23.03
C GLU A 261 10.79 -13.07 22.16
N TYR A 262 10.59 -13.05 20.84
CA TYR A 262 11.66 -13.17 19.86
C TYR A 262 12.08 -11.79 19.39
N PRO A 263 13.37 -11.56 19.09
CA PRO A 263 13.77 -10.35 18.39
C PRO A 263 13.05 -10.33 17.04
N GLN A 264 12.54 -9.16 16.64
CA GLN A 264 11.86 -9.02 15.34
C GLN A 264 12.74 -9.52 14.19
N ARG A 265 14.07 -9.34 14.31
CA ARG A 265 15.06 -9.82 13.36
C ARG A 265 16.28 -10.42 14.06
N ASP A 266 16.70 -11.60 13.62
CA ASP A 266 17.99 -12.22 13.97
C ASP A 266 18.77 -12.56 12.70
N GLY A 267 19.75 -11.71 12.37
CA GLY A 267 20.51 -11.81 11.12
C GLY A 267 19.59 -11.78 9.88
N LYS A 268 19.46 -12.94 9.23
CA LYS A 268 18.67 -13.12 8.00
C LYS A 268 17.25 -13.67 8.26
N ARG A 269 16.91 -13.90 9.52
CA ARG A 269 15.59 -14.37 9.96
C ARG A 269 14.72 -13.22 10.41
N LEU A 270 13.47 -13.24 9.99
CA LEU A 270 12.42 -12.37 10.50
C LEU A 270 11.45 -13.22 11.34
N PHE A 271 11.14 -12.77 12.55
CA PHE A 271 10.16 -13.43 13.42
C PHE A 271 8.88 -12.63 13.45
N ILE A 272 7.76 -13.32 13.24
CA ILE A 272 6.44 -12.71 13.19
C ILE A 272 5.54 -13.46 14.16
N ASP A 273 5.05 -12.73 15.16
CA ASP A 273 3.94 -13.20 15.98
C ASP A 273 2.67 -13.24 15.13
N LEU A 274 2.18 -14.46 14.92
CA LEU A 274 0.97 -14.74 14.15
C LEU A 274 -0.29 -14.72 14.99
N TRP A 275 -0.20 -14.70 16.32
CA TRP A 275 -1.35 -14.80 17.21
C TRP A 275 -1.32 -13.74 18.31
N ASP A 276 -2.20 -12.75 18.16
CA ASP A 276 -2.48 -11.80 19.23
C ASP A 276 -3.47 -12.42 20.23
N GLN A 277 -2.95 -12.86 21.38
CA GLN A 277 -3.72 -13.50 22.44
C GLN A 277 -4.69 -12.53 23.15
N GLU A 278 -4.35 -11.24 23.23
CA GLU A 278 -5.17 -10.22 23.90
C GLU A 278 -6.41 -9.91 23.05
N ASN A 279 -6.20 -9.67 21.75
CA ASN A 279 -7.27 -9.32 20.81
C ASN A 279 -7.90 -10.52 20.12
N LYS A 280 -7.40 -11.74 20.38
CA LYS A 280 -7.84 -13.01 19.77
C LYS A 280 -7.82 -12.94 18.25
N LYS A 281 -6.73 -12.40 17.69
CA LYS A 281 -6.61 -12.10 16.26
C LYS A 281 -5.39 -12.78 15.67
N ALA A 282 -5.63 -13.56 14.62
CA ALA A 282 -4.56 -14.12 13.80
C ALA A 282 -4.06 -13.10 12.76
N LYS A 283 -2.77 -13.18 12.45
CA LYS A 283 -2.10 -12.38 11.41
C LYS A 283 -1.68 -13.28 10.26
N ASN A 284 -1.77 -12.77 9.04
CA ASN A 284 -1.23 -13.44 7.86
C ASN A 284 0.20 -12.95 7.57
N ALA A 285 1.02 -13.79 6.93
CA ALA A 285 2.36 -13.47 6.47
C ALA A 285 2.87 -14.54 5.50
N ASP A 286 3.80 -14.18 4.61
CA ASP A 286 4.55 -15.15 3.80
C ASP A 286 5.65 -15.80 4.66
N ILE A 287 5.24 -16.78 5.46
CA ILE A 287 6.14 -17.56 6.33
C ILE A 287 6.81 -18.70 5.56
N ASP A 288 8.07 -18.96 5.90
CA ASP A 288 8.84 -20.10 5.41
C ASP A 288 8.76 -21.31 6.35
N ALA A 289 8.52 -21.07 7.64
CA ALA A 289 8.29 -22.07 8.69
C ALA A 289 7.30 -21.55 9.75
N LEU A 290 6.59 -22.47 10.41
CA LEU A 290 5.69 -22.20 11.53
C LEU A 290 6.27 -22.78 12.82
N TRP A 291 6.43 -21.96 13.85
CA TRP A 291 6.86 -22.42 15.18
C TRP A 291 5.70 -22.38 16.17
N ILE A 292 5.48 -23.48 16.88
CA ILE A 292 4.53 -23.53 18.00
C ILE A 292 5.35 -23.68 19.27
N ILE A 293 5.27 -22.70 20.15
CA ILE A 293 6.22 -22.51 21.23
C ILE A 293 5.48 -22.63 22.55
N GLN A 294 6.00 -23.48 23.44
CA GLN A 294 5.48 -23.61 24.80
C GLN A 294 5.31 -22.26 25.47
N SER A 295 4.12 -22.06 26.00
CA SER A 295 3.58 -20.90 26.68
C SER A 295 2.48 -21.39 27.63
N GLU A 296 2.39 -20.76 28.80
CA GLU A 296 1.34 -21.04 29.79
C GLU A 296 0.03 -20.27 29.50
N ASN A 297 0.10 -19.19 28.73
CA ASN A 297 -1.00 -18.22 28.58
C ASN A 297 -1.69 -18.27 27.21
N ILE A 298 -1.44 -19.33 26.44
CA ILE A 298 -2.01 -19.51 25.10
C ILE A 298 -3.04 -20.62 25.07
N ASP A 299 -4.17 -20.31 24.45
CA ASP A 299 -5.15 -21.32 24.03
C ASP A 299 -4.73 -21.83 22.66
N TYR A 300 -3.98 -22.94 22.63
CA TYR A 300 -3.41 -23.46 21.39
C TYR A 300 -4.48 -23.87 20.38
N GLY A 301 -5.61 -24.41 20.85
CA GLY A 301 -6.69 -24.82 19.94
C GLY A 301 -7.19 -23.63 19.11
N TRP A 302 -7.51 -22.52 19.80
CA TRP A 302 -7.96 -21.30 19.13
C TRP A 302 -6.87 -20.65 18.29
N ALA A 303 -5.66 -20.52 18.85
CA ALA A 303 -4.56 -19.86 18.17
C ALA A 303 -4.18 -20.59 16.88
N ILE A 304 -3.98 -21.90 16.94
CA ILE A 304 -3.62 -22.73 15.79
C ILE A 304 -4.74 -22.70 14.76
N SER A 305 -5.99 -22.93 15.17
CA SER A 305 -7.14 -22.91 14.25
C SER A 305 -7.27 -21.58 13.52
N ALA A 306 -7.17 -20.45 14.23
CA ALA A 306 -7.29 -19.12 13.64
C ALA A 306 -6.12 -18.79 12.70
N VAL A 307 -4.88 -19.13 13.09
CA VAL A 307 -3.71 -18.92 12.25
C VAL A 307 -3.78 -19.77 10.99
N ILE A 308 -4.07 -21.07 11.11
CA ILE A 308 -4.20 -21.96 9.95
C ILE A 308 -5.29 -21.47 9.01
N GLN A 309 -6.46 -21.09 9.52
CA GLN A 309 -7.53 -20.55 8.70
C GLN A 309 -7.10 -19.27 7.97
N THR A 310 -6.38 -18.38 8.67
CA THR A 310 -5.87 -17.13 8.10
C THR A 310 -4.86 -17.37 6.98
N LEU A 311 -3.89 -18.26 7.19
CA LEU A 311 -2.90 -18.61 6.19
C LEU A 311 -3.53 -19.34 4.99
N LYS A 312 -4.46 -20.26 5.24
CA LYS A 312 -5.16 -21.05 4.21
C LYS A 312 -6.06 -20.21 3.31
N ASN A 313 -6.67 -19.15 3.85
CA ASN A 313 -7.56 -18.28 3.08
C ASN A 313 -6.80 -17.35 2.12
N ASP A 314 -5.47 -17.25 2.23
CA ASP A 314 -4.66 -16.48 1.32
C ASP A 314 -4.33 -17.28 0.05
N ILE A 315 -5.16 -17.11 -0.97
CA ILE A 315 -4.97 -17.71 -2.29
C ILE A 315 -3.80 -17.10 -3.09
N THR A 316 -3.14 -16.05 -2.56
CA THR A 316 -2.03 -15.36 -3.24
C THR A 316 -0.66 -15.84 -2.79
N ARG A 317 -0.60 -16.77 -1.82
CA ARG A 317 0.65 -17.32 -1.29
C ARG A 317 1.52 -17.91 -2.39
N GLN A 318 2.82 -17.64 -2.30
CA GLN A 318 3.81 -18.24 -3.20
C GLN A 318 4.20 -19.66 -2.77
N LYS A 319 4.06 -19.94 -1.46
CA LYS A 319 4.39 -21.21 -0.83
C LYS A 319 3.14 -21.78 -0.16
N GLU A 320 2.74 -22.96 -0.60
CA GLU A 320 1.59 -23.68 -0.07
C GLU A 320 1.87 -24.18 1.35
N LEU A 321 0.83 -24.41 2.15
CA LEU A 321 1.01 -24.86 3.55
C LEU A 321 1.78 -26.18 3.65
N ASN A 322 1.55 -27.10 2.70
CA ASN A 322 2.20 -28.40 2.63
C ASN A 322 3.68 -28.34 2.24
N GLU A 323 4.24 -27.15 2.00
CA GLU A 323 5.67 -26.91 1.80
C GLU A 323 6.32 -26.25 3.04
N ILE A 324 5.52 -25.85 4.02
CA ILE A 324 5.97 -25.15 5.23
C ILE A 324 6.19 -26.18 6.34
N PRO A 325 7.40 -26.29 6.91
CA PRO A 325 7.65 -27.12 8.08
C PRO A 325 7.09 -26.47 9.35
N VAL A 326 6.62 -27.31 10.27
CA VAL A 326 6.22 -26.91 11.62
C VAL A 326 7.27 -27.38 12.61
N THR A 327 7.72 -26.49 13.50
CA THR A 327 8.56 -26.85 14.63
C THR A 327 7.81 -26.60 15.94
N ILE A 328 7.59 -27.66 16.71
CA ILE A 328 7.03 -27.60 18.05
C ILE A 328 8.19 -27.52 19.04
N LYS A 329 8.23 -26.44 19.84
CA LYS A 329 9.27 -26.17 20.84
C LYS A 329 8.73 -26.35 22.25
N GLY A 330 9.37 -27.21 23.03
CA GLY A 330 8.86 -27.66 24.33
C GLY A 330 7.72 -28.67 24.17
N THR A 331 6.74 -28.63 25.07
CA THR A 331 5.64 -29.61 25.13
C THR A 331 4.26 -28.94 25.21
N PRO A 332 3.92 -28.01 24.29
CA PRO A 332 2.68 -27.24 24.37
C PRO A 332 1.47 -28.18 24.41
N GLU A 333 0.46 -27.81 25.20
CA GLU A 333 -0.80 -28.57 25.31
C GLU A 333 -1.68 -28.32 24.08
N ILE A 334 -1.25 -28.84 22.93
CA ILE A 334 -1.98 -28.79 21.67
C ILE A 334 -3.08 -29.87 21.72
N PRO A 335 -4.36 -29.52 21.50
CA PRO A 335 -5.41 -30.53 21.44
C PRO A 335 -5.24 -31.45 20.23
N GLU A 336 -5.79 -32.67 20.33
CA GLU A 336 -5.63 -33.73 19.32
C GLU A 336 -6.12 -33.29 17.94
N GLU A 337 -7.24 -32.57 17.87
CA GLU A 337 -7.81 -32.06 16.61
C GLU A 337 -6.84 -31.12 15.89
N GLU A 338 -6.25 -30.15 16.59
CA GLU A 338 -5.26 -29.24 15.98
C GLU A 338 -3.96 -29.94 15.62
N ALA A 339 -3.53 -30.94 16.39
CA ALA A 339 -2.37 -31.75 16.05
C ALA A 339 -2.59 -32.51 14.72
N GLU A 340 -3.77 -33.13 14.54
CA GLU A 340 -4.14 -33.80 13.29
C GLU A 340 -4.19 -32.82 12.11
N ILE A 341 -4.76 -31.62 12.31
CA ILE A 341 -4.81 -30.59 11.27
C ILE A 341 -3.40 -30.14 10.84
N LEU A 342 -2.47 -29.99 11.79
CA LEU A 342 -1.08 -29.65 11.49
C LEU A 342 -0.41 -30.74 10.65
N GLU A 343 -0.65 -32.01 10.99
CA GLU A 343 -0.11 -33.16 10.24
C GLU A 343 -0.69 -33.27 8.82
N GLU A 344 -1.97 -32.93 8.65
CA GLU A 344 -2.63 -32.98 7.34
C GLU A 344 -2.16 -31.85 6.41
N LEU A 345 -1.98 -30.63 6.95
CA LEU A 345 -1.81 -29.44 6.13
C LEU A 345 -0.36 -29.05 5.86
N PHE A 346 0.60 -29.43 6.71
CA PHE A 346 1.98 -28.95 6.64
C PHE A 346 2.97 -30.00 6.15
N ALA A 347 4.15 -29.55 5.72
CA ALA A 347 5.14 -30.41 5.06
C ALA A 347 5.73 -31.50 5.97
N GLU A 348 6.08 -31.09 7.19
CA GLU A 348 6.70 -31.93 8.20
C GLU A 348 6.48 -31.30 9.57
N ILE A 349 6.44 -32.12 10.61
CA ILE A 349 6.43 -31.67 12.00
C ILE A 349 7.73 -32.11 12.67
N ARG A 350 8.42 -31.16 13.29
CA ARG A 350 9.66 -31.35 14.03
C ARG A 350 9.44 -31.00 15.49
N PHE A 351 10.08 -31.74 16.39
CA PHE A 351 10.00 -31.51 17.84
C PHE A 351 11.38 -31.08 18.37
N GLU A 352 11.44 -29.95 19.05
CA GLU A 352 12.59 -29.44 19.80
C GLU A 352 12.20 -29.42 21.29
N ILE A 353 12.51 -30.51 22.00
CA ILE A 353 12.15 -30.72 23.41
C ILE A 353 13.18 -30.11 24.36
#